data_AF-A0A416UZA8-F1
#
_entry.id   AF-A0A416UZA8-F1
#
_cell.length_a   1.000
_cell.length_b   1.000
_cell.length_c   1.000
_cell.angle_alpha   90.00
_cell.angle_beta   90.00
_cell.angle_gamma   90.00
#
_symmetry.space_group_name_H-M   'P 1'
#
loop_
_entity.id
_entity.type
_entity.pdbx_description
1 polymer ?
#
loop_
_entity_poly.entity_id
_entity_poly.type
_entity_poly.pdbx_seq_one_letter_code
_entity_poly.pdbx_strand_id
1 'polypeptide(L)'
;MKDDRETKEKLLASAEHEFMEKGYQGASLRNICKNAGVTTGALYFFFKDKDDIFASLVAPVLGSIRTMMEAHMQQELQEVKGELQEGKDDFSDDIYASRRIIHELYQNYDRVQLLLTKSQGSSLAGCIDEFVAFTEKNYRMLADAQAKVCGVAAPDDYTIHWMAHMQIDAFVHLLTHESDEEKAVAHLRDILKYLLAGWYALFQRDE
;
A
#
# COMPACT_ATOMS: atom_id res chain seq x y z
N MET A 1 27.31 -19.20 5.43
CA MET A 1 27.02 -17.76 5.20
C MET A 1 26.76 -17.42 3.73
N LYS A 2 27.68 -17.65 2.77
CA LYS A 2 27.40 -17.37 1.34
C LYS A 2 26.38 -18.33 0.73
N ASP A 3 26.50 -19.62 1.09
CA ASP A 3 25.62 -20.71 0.63
C ASP A 3 24.18 -20.60 1.21
N ASP A 4 24.06 -20.18 2.46
CA ASP A 4 22.75 -20.01 3.13
C ASP A 4 21.92 -18.89 2.48
N ARG A 5 22.56 -17.76 2.13
CA ARG A 5 21.89 -16.64 1.46
C ARG A 5 21.44 -17.02 0.06
N GLU A 6 22.31 -17.68 -0.70
CA GLU A 6 21.98 -18.18 -2.04
C GLU A 6 20.83 -19.20 -1.99
N THR A 7 20.82 -20.09 -1.00
CA THR A 7 19.75 -21.06 -0.78
C THR A 7 18.42 -20.38 -0.47
N LYS A 8 18.42 -19.36 0.41
CA LYS A 8 17.22 -18.58 0.71
C LYS A 8 16.70 -17.83 -0.52
N GLU A 9 17.58 -17.23 -1.32
CA GLU A 9 17.21 -16.54 -2.56
C GLU A 9 16.59 -17.51 -3.58
N LYS A 10 17.15 -18.71 -3.77
CA LYS A 10 16.57 -19.76 -4.64
C LYS A 10 15.18 -20.20 -4.17
N LEU A 11 15.00 -20.36 -2.86
CA LEU A 11 13.70 -20.69 -2.26
C LEU A 11 12.67 -19.59 -2.51
N LEU A 12 13.03 -18.32 -2.31
CA LEU A 12 12.14 -17.18 -2.54
C LEU A 12 11.76 -17.05 -4.01
N ALA A 13 12.71 -17.16 -4.93
CA ALA A 13 12.42 -17.10 -6.38
C ALA A 13 11.49 -18.25 -6.83
N SER A 14 11.73 -19.46 -6.31
CA SER A 14 10.88 -20.62 -6.57
C SER A 14 9.47 -20.45 -5.99
N ALA A 15 9.38 -19.88 -4.78
CA ALA A 15 8.12 -19.59 -4.13
C ALA A 15 7.32 -18.51 -4.87
N GLU A 16 7.97 -17.44 -5.29
CA GLU A 16 7.37 -16.36 -6.09
C GLU A 16 6.74 -16.92 -7.36
N HIS A 17 7.44 -17.79 -8.09
CA HIS A 17 6.88 -18.46 -9.27
C HIS A 17 5.68 -19.36 -8.93
N GLU A 18 5.79 -20.23 -7.91
CA GLU A 18 4.70 -21.13 -7.51
C GLU A 18 3.45 -20.34 -7.08
N PHE A 19 3.63 -19.28 -6.29
CA PHE A 19 2.52 -18.42 -5.85
C PHE A 19 1.91 -17.65 -7.01
N MET A 20 2.72 -17.15 -7.95
CA MET A 20 2.21 -16.48 -9.15
C MET A 20 1.39 -17.44 -10.03
N GLU A 21 1.76 -18.71 -10.13
CA GLU A 21 1.03 -19.68 -10.94
C GLU A 21 -0.23 -20.21 -10.23
N LYS A 22 -0.13 -20.58 -8.96
CA LYS A 22 -1.17 -21.34 -8.22
C LYS A 22 -1.93 -20.53 -7.19
N GLY A 23 -1.49 -19.31 -6.91
CA GLY A 23 -1.92 -18.52 -5.76
C GLY A 23 -1.50 -19.13 -4.43
N TYR A 24 -1.72 -18.39 -3.33
CA TYR A 24 -1.30 -18.83 -2.00
C TYR A 24 -1.91 -20.20 -1.63
N GLN A 25 -3.22 -20.37 -1.79
CA GLN A 25 -3.91 -21.61 -1.44
C GLN A 25 -3.42 -22.82 -2.23
N GLY A 26 -3.25 -22.66 -3.55
CA GLY A 26 -2.85 -23.74 -4.46
C GLY A 26 -1.35 -24.09 -4.43
N ALA A 27 -0.50 -23.19 -3.90
CA ALA A 27 0.94 -23.39 -3.87
C ALA A 27 1.39 -24.52 -2.93
N SER A 28 2.39 -25.28 -3.39
CA SER A 28 2.95 -26.45 -2.72
C SER A 28 4.40 -26.23 -2.26
N LEU A 29 4.66 -26.36 -0.95
CA LEU A 29 6.03 -26.32 -0.40
C LEU A 29 6.95 -27.36 -1.03
N ARG A 30 6.40 -28.52 -1.40
CA ARG A 30 7.15 -29.59 -2.07
C ARG A 30 7.61 -29.16 -3.47
N ASN A 31 6.76 -28.47 -4.21
CA ASN A 31 7.11 -27.95 -5.54
C ASN A 31 8.16 -26.85 -5.42
N ILE A 32 7.99 -25.95 -4.44
CA ILE A 32 8.95 -24.87 -4.16
C ILE A 32 10.35 -25.46 -3.88
N CYS A 33 10.46 -26.43 -2.97
CA CYS A 33 11.73 -27.11 -2.69
C CYS A 33 12.32 -27.80 -3.93
N LYS A 34 11.49 -28.54 -4.67
CA LYS A 34 11.91 -29.26 -5.88
C LYS A 34 12.48 -28.31 -6.93
N ASN A 35 11.79 -27.20 -7.21
CA ASN A 35 12.19 -26.22 -8.22
C ASN A 35 13.42 -25.41 -7.77
N ALA A 36 13.57 -25.16 -6.46
CA ALA A 36 14.76 -24.53 -5.90
C ALA A 36 15.97 -25.49 -5.80
N GLY A 37 15.78 -26.79 -6.03
CA GLY A 37 16.84 -27.80 -5.93
C GLY A 37 17.28 -28.11 -4.49
N VAL A 38 16.40 -27.92 -3.51
CA VAL A 38 16.71 -28.06 -2.08
C VAL A 38 15.80 -29.07 -1.39
N THR A 39 16.19 -29.52 -0.20
CA THR A 39 15.37 -30.43 0.61
C THR A 39 14.31 -29.66 1.40
N THR A 40 13.26 -30.37 1.81
CA THR A 40 12.23 -29.79 2.70
C THR A 40 12.81 -29.38 4.05
N GLY A 41 13.81 -30.12 4.56
CA GLY A 41 14.51 -29.74 5.79
C GLY A 41 15.28 -28.43 5.66
N ALA A 42 15.90 -28.17 4.49
CA ALA A 42 16.56 -26.90 4.22
C ALA A 42 15.58 -25.73 4.14
N LEU A 43 14.37 -25.93 3.61
CA LEU A 43 13.32 -24.89 3.64
C LEU A 43 12.96 -24.50 5.08
N TYR A 44 12.71 -25.50 5.94
CA TYR A 44 12.32 -25.24 7.33
C TYR A 44 13.43 -24.63 8.20
N PHE A 45 14.67 -24.66 7.74
CA PHE A 45 15.75 -23.90 8.35
C PHE A 45 15.58 -22.38 8.15
N PHE A 46 14.99 -21.94 7.04
CA PHE A 46 14.81 -20.52 6.71
C PHE A 46 13.40 -19.99 6.98
N PHE A 47 12.39 -20.85 6.85
CA PHE A 47 10.99 -20.45 6.92
C PHE A 47 10.19 -21.40 7.80
N LYS A 48 9.35 -20.85 8.68
CA LYS A 48 8.54 -21.64 9.59
C LYS A 48 7.46 -22.45 8.86
N ASP A 49 6.82 -21.85 7.87
CA ASP A 49 5.70 -22.41 7.13
C ASP A 49 5.51 -21.69 5.79
N LYS A 50 4.44 -22.04 5.06
CA LYS A 50 4.10 -21.42 3.77
C LYS A 50 3.78 -19.93 3.90
N ASP A 51 3.20 -19.54 5.04
CA ASP A 51 2.80 -18.17 5.30
C ASP A 51 4.03 -17.27 5.49
N ASP A 52 5.01 -17.75 6.24
CA ASP A 52 6.30 -17.07 6.45
C ASP A 52 7.06 -16.83 5.12
N ILE A 53 7.01 -17.79 4.19
CA ILE A 53 7.58 -17.61 2.84
C ILE A 53 6.83 -16.52 2.07
N PHE A 54 5.49 -16.57 2.08
CA PHE A 54 4.66 -15.60 1.38
C PHE A 54 4.88 -14.18 1.93
N ALA A 55 4.83 -14.04 3.26
CA ALA A 55 5.08 -12.77 3.94
C ALA A 55 6.50 -12.25 3.66
N SER A 56 7.51 -13.12 3.61
CA SER A 56 8.88 -12.73 3.25
C SER A 56 9.01 -12.11 1.85
N LEU A 57 8.10 -12.43 0.92
CA LEU A 57 8.07 -11.84 -0.42
C LEU A 57 7.41 -10.46 -0.44
N VAL A 58 6.28 -10.29 0.26
CA VAL A 58 5.40 -9.11 0.08
C VAL A 58 5.40 -8.14 1.27
N ALA A 59 5.73 -8.57 2.49
CA ALA A 59 5.76 -7.68 3.65
C ALA A 59 6.76 -6.51 3.52
N PRO A 60 7.93 -6.64 2.87
CA PRO A 60 8.84 -5.51 2.67
C PRO A 60 8.21 -4.35 1.90
N VAL A 61 7.47 -4.63 0.81
CA VAL A 61 6.79 -3.58 0.03
C VAL A 61 5.67 -2.92 0.84
N LEU A 62 4.91 -3.69 1.62
CA LEU A 62 3.87 -3.12 2.49
C LEU A 62 4.46 -2.22 3.57
N GLY A 63 5.58 -2.62 4.18
CA GLY A 63 6.30 -1.80 5.15
C GLY A 63 6.79 -0.49 4.54
N SER A 64 7.37 -0.54 3.33
CA SER A 64 7.85 0.62 2.58
C SER A 64 6.71 1.62 2.30
N ILE A 65 5.57 1.13 1.80
CA ILE A 65 4.38 1.95 1.54
C ILE A 65 3.86 2.58 2.83
N ARG A 66 3.73 1.79 3.90
CA ARG A 66 3.26 2.26 5.21
C ARG A 66 4.15 3.38 5.75
N THR A 67 5.46 3.24 5.66
CA THR A 67 6.40 4.30 6.09
C THR A 67 6.27 5.57 5.25
N MET A 68 6.09 5.45 3.93
CA MET A 68 5.87 6.64 3.08
C MET A 68 4.55 7.35 3.41
N MET A 69 3.47 6.60 3.65
CA MET A 69 2.18 7.18 4.05
C MET A 69 2.25 7.83 5.43
N GLU A 70 2.93 7.21 6.41
CA GLU A 70 3.15 7.79 7.74
C GLU A 70 3.92 9.11 7.67
N ALA A 71 4.97 9.18 6.84
CA ALA A 71 5.76 10.40 6.66
C ALA A 71 4.93 11.53 6.02
N HIS A 72 4.19 11.23 4.95
CA HIS A 72 3.31 12.20 4.29
C HIS A 72 2.26 12.75 5.26
N MET A 73 1.59 11.85 5.99
CA MET A 73 0.56 12.24 6.96
C MET A 73 1.09 13.12 8.10
N GLN A 74 2.30 12.83 8.59
CA GLN A 74 2.91 13.65 9.63
C GLN A 74 3.21 15.06 9.14
N GLN A 75 3.62 15.21 7.87
CA GLN A 75 3.84 16.50 7.23
C GLN A 75 2.52 17.27 7.10
N GLU A 76 1.49 16.67 6.50
CA GLU A 76 0.15 17.27 6.34
C GLU A 76 -0.42 17.77 7.67
N LEU A 77 -0.32 16.96 8.73
CA LEU A 77 -0.85 17.35 10.03
C LEU A 77 -0.09 18.54 10.65
N GLN A 78 1.21 18.68 10.38
CA GLN A 78 2.02 19.82 10.84
C GLN A 78 1.69 21.09 10.04
N GLU A 79 1.44 20.97 8.73
CA GLU A 79 1.02 22.07 7.86
C GLU A 79 -0.34 22.62 8.27
N VAL A 80 -1.34 21.74 8.48
CA VAL A 80 -2.68 22.15 8.95
C VAL A 80 -2.61 22.85 10.31
N LYS A 81 -1.70 22.43 11.20
CA LYS A 81 -1.51 23.09 12.50
C LYS A 81 -0.75 24.41 12.43
N GLY A 82 -0.23 24.79 11.26
CA GLY A 82 0.62 25.97 11.08
C GLY A 82 2.02 25.83 11.69
N GLU A 83 2.49 24.59 11.89
CA GLU A 83 3.82 24.28 12.42
C GLU A 83 4.90 24.21 11.31
N LEU A 84 4.47 24.14 10.04
CA LEU A 84 5.28 24.27 8.83
C LEU A 84 4.81 25.49 8.01
N GLN A 85 5.71 26.14 7.26
CA GLN A 85 5.33 27.29 6.41
C GLN A 85 4.32 26.84 5.35
N GLU A 86 3.26 27.64 5.15
CA GLU A 86 2.31 27.50 4.03
C GLU A 86 3.10 27.50 2.70
N GLY A 87 3.38 26.31 2.17
CA GLY A 87 3.60 26.14 0.75
C GLY A 87 2.31 26.57 0.03
N LYS A 88 2.43 27.10 -1.19
CA LYS A 88 1.22 27.29 -2.01
C LYS A 88 0.53 25.94 -2.15
N ASP A 89 -0.71 25.84 -1.64
CA ASP A 89 -1.57 24.67 -1.72
C ASP A 89 -1.97 24.40 -3.18
N ASP A 90 -1.03 23.85 -3.95
CA ASP A 90 -1.19 23.42 -5.35
C ASP A 90 -1.17 21.88 -5.44
N PHE A 91 -1.48 21.18 -4.34
CA PHE A 91 -1.48 19.71 -4.25
C PHE A 91 -0.13 19.05 -4.62
N SER A 92 0.96 19.83 -4.71
CA SER A 92 2.26 19.37 -5.18
C SER A 92 2.81 18.25 -4.30
N ASP A 93 2.60 18.36 -2.98
CA ASP A 93 3.17 17.45 -2.00
C ASP A 93 2.39 16.12 -1.96
N ASP A 94 1.06 16.16 -1.99
CA ASP A 94 0.21 14.96 -2.19
C ASP A 94 0.51 14.22 -3.48
N ILE A 95 0.65 14.95 -4.60
CA ILE A 95 0.97 14.36 -5.91
C ILE A 95 2.36 13.73 -5.86
N TYR A 96 3.33 14.40 -5.24
CA TYR A 96 4.68 13.89 -5.09
C TYR A 96 4.72 12.62 -4.22
N ALA A 97 4.09 12.63 -3.05
CA ALA A 97 4.00 11.48 -2.16
C ALA A 97 3.31 10.29 -2.84
N SER A 98 2.18 10.54 -3.49
CA SER A 98 1.43 9.52 -4.22
C SER A 98 2.24 8.94 -5.39
N ARG A 99 2.99 9.78 -6.12
CA ARG A 99 3.89 9.31 -7.19
C ARG A 99 5.00 8.42 -6.65
N ARG A 100 5.57 8.73 -5.48
CA ARG A 100 6.58 7.87 -4.83
C ARG A 100 5.99 6.53 -4.39
N ILE A 101 4.77 6.53 -3.86
CA ILE A 101 4.05 5.30 -3.52
C ILE A 101 3.81 4.44 -4.76
N ILE A 102 3.31 5.04 -5.85
CA ILE A 102 3.14 4.34 -7.14
C ILE A 102 4.47 3.78 -7.63
N HIS A 103 5.54 4.58 -7.60
CA HIS A 103 6.84 4.09 -8.03
C HIS A 103 7.27 2.82 -7.26
N GLU A 104 7.18 2.83 -5.93
CA GLU A 104 7.51 1.66 -5.10
C GLU A 104 6.65 0.44 -5.41
N LEU A 105 5.35 0.65 -5.63
CA LEU A 105 4.40 -0.39 -6.01
C LEU A 105 4.78 -1.03 -7.35
N TYR A 106 5.15 -0.21 -8.34
CA TYR A 106 5.51 -0.69 -9.68
C TYR A 106 6.91 -1.33 -9.75
N GLN A 107 7.85 -0.88 -8.91
CA GLN A 107 9.13 -1.59 -8.73
C GLN A 107 8.95 -3.01 -8.17
N ASN A 108 7.82 -3.27 -7.50
CA ASN A 108 7.44 -4.56 -6.94
C ASN A 108 6.17 -5.13 -7.59
N TYR A 109 5.87 -4.75 -8.84
CA TYR A 109 4.55 -4.95 -9.45
C TYR A 109 4.03 -6.39 -9.35
N ASP A 110 4.85 -7.41 -9.67
CA ASP A 110 4.43 -8.82 -9.61
C ASP A 110 4.04 -9.25 -8.19
N ARG A 111 4.77 -8.79 -7.18
CA ARG A 111 4.50 -9.09 -5.77
C ARG A 111 3.26 -8.38 -5.26
N VAL A 112 3.04 -7.16 -5.74
CA VAL A 112 1.82 -6.40 -5.48
C VAL A 112 0.62 -7.08 -6.15
N GLN A 113 0.74 -7.51 -7.41
CA GLN A 113 -0.30 -8.29 -8.10
C GLN A 113 -0.61 -9.59 -7.34
N LEU A 114 0.43 -10.29 -6.87
CA LEU A 114 0.26 -11.50 -6.06
C LEU A 114 -0.54 -11.21 -4.79
N LEU A 115 -0.23 -10.12 -4.10
CA LEU A 115 -0.93 -9.69 -2.90
C LEU A 115 -2.40 -9.33 -3.19
N LEU A 116 -2.65 -8.56 -4.24
CA LEU A 116 -3.99 -8.07 -4.58
C LEU A 116 -4.91 -9.16 -5.12
N THR A 117 -4.37 -10.14 -5.84
CA THR A 117 -5.19 -11.09 -6.63
C THR A 117 -5.08 -12.54 -6.15
N LYS A 118 -4.05 -12.89 -5.37
CA LYS A 118 -3.69 -14.29 -5.07
C LYS A 118 -3.28 -14.55 -3.62
N SER A 119 -3.53 -13.62 -2.70
CA SER A 119 -3.19 -13.74 -1.27
C SER A 119 -4.20 -14.51 -0.43
N GLN A 120 -5.39 -14.83 -0.98
CA GLN A 120 -6.49 -15.44 -0.23
C GLN A 120 -6.01 -16.67 0.58
N GLY A 121 -6.28 -16.66 1.88
CA GLY A 121 -5.89 -17.73 2.81
C GLY A 121 -4.52 -17.55 3.48
N SER A 122 -3.72 -16.55 3.07
CA SER A 122 -2.54 -16.12 3.81
C SER A 122 -2.90 -15.17 4.95
N SER A 123 -1.96 -14.93 5.86
CA SER A 123 -2.09 -13.89 6.90
C SER A 123 -2.26 -12.49 6.34
N LEU A 124 -1.86 -12.26 5.09
CA LEU A 124 -1.88 -10.95 4.44
C LEU A 124 -3.09 -10.75 3.52
N ALA A 125 -4.06 -11.69 3.52
CA ALA A 125 -5.27 -11.56 2.71
C ALA A 125 -6.12 -10.33 3.06
N GLY A 126 -6.02 -9.81 4.29
CA GLY A 126 -6.72 -8.61 4.76
C GLY A 126 -5.89 -7.32 4.69
N CYS A 127 -4.75 -7.30 3.98
CA CYS A 127 -3.84 -6.15 4.02
C CYS A 127 -4.48 -4.84 3.53
N ILE A 128 -5.42 -4.90 2.58
CA ILE A 128 -6.09 -3.71 2.06
C ILE A 128 -6.94 -3.07 3.15
N ASP A 129 -7.65 -3.88 3.95
CA ASP A 129 -8.42 -3.37 5.09
C ASP A 129 -7.52 -2.72 6.13
N GLU A 130 -6.29 -3.22 6.33
CA GLU A 130 -5.30 -2.58 7.22
C GLU A 130 -4.86 -1.21 6.70
N PHE A 131 -4.65 -1.07 5.39
CA PHE A 131 -4.34 0.23 4.77
C PHE A 131 -5.52 1.19 4.81
N VAL A 132 -6.75 0.71 4.60
CA VAL A 132 -7.96 1.52 4.76
C VAL A 132 -8.09 2.01 6.20
N ALA A 133 -7.98 1.11 7.19
CA ALA A 133 -8.08 1.49 8.61
C ALA A 133 -6.97 2.48 9.01
N PHE A 134 -5.77 2.32 8.46
CA PHE A 134 -4.68 3.28 8.63
C PHE A 134 -5.06 4.65 8.04
N THR A 135 -5.51 4.70 6.79
CA THR A 135 -5.94 5.94 6.12
C THR A 135 -7.11 6.61 6.85
N GLU A 136 -8.12 5.85 7.27
CA GLU A 136 -9.29 6.35 8.01
C GLU A 136 -8.88 7.06 9.29
N LYS A 137 -8.04 6.41 10.10
CA LYS A 137 -7.52 6.99 11.35
C LYS A 137 -6.83 8.33 11.08
N ASN A 138 -6.05 8.40 10.02
CA ASN A 138 -5.28 9.57 9.65
C ASN A 138 -6.17 10.70 9.10
N TYR A 139 -7.12 10.37 8.22
CA TYR A 139 -8.14 11.29 7.73
C TYR A 139 -8.98 11.87 8.87
N ARG A 140 -9.35 11.07 9.87
CA ARG A 140 -10.06 11.59 11.05
C ARG A 140 -9.26 12.69 11.74
N MET A 141 -7.96 12.45 11.98
CA MET A 141 -7.08 13.44 12.62
C MET A 141 -6.92 14.72 11.79
N LEU A 142 -6.72 14.58 10.48
CA LEU A 142 -6.63 15.74 9.57
C LEU A 142 -7.93 16.52 9.51
N ALA A 143 -9.07 15.82 9.40
CA ALA A 143 -10.38 16.45 9.32
C ALA A 143 -10.70 17.26 10.58
N ASP A 144 -10.37 16.73 11.76
CA ASP A 144 -10.58 17.43 13.03
C ASP A 144 -9.70 18.69 13.14
N ALA A 145 -8.45 18.59 12.69
CA ALA A 145 -7.53 19.72 12.65
C ALA A 145 -8.00 20.80 11.64
N GLN A 146 -8.36 20.39 10.43
CA GLN A 146 -8.82 21.27 9.35
C GLN A 146 -10.13 21.97 9.71
N ALA A 147 -11.12 21.24 10.23
CA ALA A 147 -12.40 21.79 10.68
C ALA A 147 -12.21 22.88 11.74
N LYS A 148 -11.28 22.67 12.68
CA LYS A 148 -10.93 23.65 13.71
C LYS A 148 -10.32 24.92 13.12
N VAL A 149 -9.45 24.81 12.10
CA VAL A 149 -8.83 25.95 11.41
C VAL A 149 -9.86 26.74 10.61
N CYS A 150 -10.72 26.05 9.85
CA CYS A 150 -11.75 26.67 9.01
C CYS A 150 -12.95 27.21 9.82
N GLY A 151 -13.15 26.70 11.04
CA GLY A 151 -14.29 27.04 11.90
C GLY A 151 -15.60 26.44 11.39
N VAL A 152 -15.54 25.21 10.86
CA VAL A 152 -16.70 24.45 10.36
C VAL A 152 -16.84 23.12 11.13
N ALA A 153 -17.93 22.39 10.92
CA ALA A 153 -18.05 21.03 11.45
C ALA A 153 -17.18 20.06 10.64
N ALA A 154 -16.54 19.11 11.30
CA ALA A 154 -15.82 18.05 10.61
C ALA A 154 -16.81 17.05 9.98
N PRO A 155 -16.45 16.40 8.85
CA PRO A 155 -17.22 15.29 8.31
C PRO A 155 -17.43 14.17 9.34
N ASP A 156 -18.57 13.48 9.25
CA ASP A 156 -18.89 12.34 10.14
C ASP A 156 -18.01 11.11 9.86
N ASP A 157 -18.02 10.14 10.77
CA ASP A 157 -17.15 8.96 10.68
C ASP A 157 -17.49 8.08 9.48
N TYR A 158 -18.76 8.03 9.06
CA TYR A 158 -19.16 7.31 7.85
C TYR A 158 -18.49 7.92 6.60
N THR A 159 -18.49 9.24 6.50
CA THR A 159 -17.88 9.97 5.39
C THR A 159 -16.37 9.77 5.39
N ILE A 160 -15.70 9.86 6.53
CA ILE A 160 -14.25 9.63 6.64
C ILE A 160 -13.88 8.20 6.25
N HIS A 161 -14.62 7.21 6.73
CA HIS A 161 -14.42 5.80 6.37
C HIS A 161 -14.61 5.57 4.86
N TRP A 162 -15.66 6.15 4.27
CA TRP A 162 -15.90 6.06 2.83
C TRP A 162 -14.78 6.69 2.00
N MET A 163 -14.29 7.87 2.40
CA MET A 163 -13.18 8.54 1.72
C MET A 163 -11.87 7.75 1.81
N ALA A 164 -11.60 7.11 2.96
CA ALA A 164 -10.43 6.25 3.12
C ALA A 164 -10.48 5.06 2.15
N HIS A 165 -11.65 4.43 2.00
CA HIS A 165 -11.87 3.39 0.98
C HIS A 165 -11.62 3.93 -0.43
N MET A 166 -12.22 5.06 -0.80
CA MET A 166 -12.04 5.64 -2.13
C MET A 166 -10.57 5.91 -2.48
N GLN A 167 -9.79 6.41 -1.52
CA GLN A 167 -8.37 6.65 -1.74
C GLN A 167 -7.62 5.33 -1.99
N ILE A 168 -7.81 4.31 -1.14
CA ILE A 168 -7.11 3.03 -1.31
C ILE A 168 -7.57 2.30 -2.57
N ASP A 169 -8.88 2.31 -2.86
CA ASP A 169 -9.46 1.69 -4.05
C ASP A 169 -8.95 2.36 -5.33
N ALA A 170 -8.65 3.66 -5.33
CA ALA A 170 -8.02 4.31 -6.46
C ALA A 170 -6.67 3.68 -6.82
N PHE A 171 -5.82 3.38 -5.84
CA PHE A 171 -4.54 2.72 -6.06
C PHE A 171 -4.75 1.24 -6.46
N VAL A 172 -5.63 0.52 -5.77
CA VAL A 172 -5.92 -0.90 -6.10
C VAL A 172 -6.46 -1.03 -7.51
N HIS A 173 -7.41 -0.19 -7.91
CA HIS A 173 -7.98 -0.17 -9.25
C HIS A 173 -6.90 0.12 -10.28
N LEU A 174 -6.08 1.15 -10.05
CA LEU A 174 -4.99 1.52 -10.95
C LEU A 174 -4.00 0.37 -11.17
N LEU A 175 -3.53 -0.26 -10.09
CA LEU A 175 -2.58 -1.37 -10.13
C LEU A 175 -3.15 -2.60 -10.85
N THR A 176 -4.46 -2.84 -10.74
CA THR A 176 -5.08 -4.04 -11.33
C THR A 176 -5.48 -3.86 -12.80
N HIS A 177 -5.48 -2.63 -13.32
CA HIS A 177 -5.99 -2.32 -14.66
C HIS A 177 -4.97 -1.63 -15.58
N GLU A 178 -3.90 -1.04 -15.05
CA GLU A 178 -2.81 -0.46 -15.82
C GLU A 178 -1.49 -1.07 -15.38
N SER A 179 -0.75 -1.66 -16.31
CA SER A 179 0.55 -2.30 -16.04
C SER A 179 1.73 -1.37 -16.34
N ASP A 180 1.48 -0.26 -17.02
CA ASP A 180 2.49 0.74 -17.37
C ASP A 180 2.55 1.85 -16.31
N GLU A 181 3.70 1.98 -15.65
CA GLU A 181 3.91 2.96 -14.57
C GLU A 181 3.68 4.40 -15.04
N GLU A 182 4.11 4.76 -16.24
CA GLU A 182 3.99 6.14 -16.74
C GLU A 182 2.54 6.51 -16.99
N LYS A 183 1.75 5.59 -17.58
CA LYS A 183 0.30 5.77 -17.75
C LYS A 183 -0.41 5.80 -16.42
N ALA A 184 -0.02 4.93 -15.49
CA ALA A 184 -0.60 4.89 -14.17
C ALA A 184 -0.42 6.22 -13.42
N VAL A 185 0.79 6.79 -13.45
CA VAL A 185 1.08 8.12 -12.90
C VAL A 185 0.26 9.21 -13.60
N ALA A 186 0.05 9.12 -14.91
CA ALA A 186 -0.78 10.07 -15.64
C ALA A 186 -2.25 10.01 -15.19
N HIS A 187 -2.82 8.82 -15.05
CA HIS A 187 -4.19 8.63 -14.54
C HIS A 187 -4.34 9.09 -13.09
N LEU A 188 -3.36 8.78 -12.24
CA LEU A 188 -3.37 9.14 -10.83
C LEU A 188 -3.52 10.65 -10.63
N ARG A 189 -2.92 11.47 -11.50
CA ARG A 189 -2.98 12.93 -11.40
C ARG A 189 -4.42 13.46 -11.36
N ASP A 190 -5.25 13.02 -12.31
CA ASP A 190 -6.64 13.49 -12.40
C ASP A 190 -7.50 12.93 -11.27
N ILE A 191 -7.24 11.68 -10.85
CA ILE A 191 -7.91 11.04 -9.71
C ILE A 191 -7.60 11.80 -8.41
N LEU A 192 -6.32 12.10 -8.13
CA LEU A 192 -5.93 12.85 -6.94
C LEU A 192 -6.51 14.25 -6.95
N LYS A 193 -6.51 14.94 -8.10
CA LYS A 193 -7.14 16.25 -8.22
C LYS A 193 -8.62 16.20 -7.83
N TYR A 194 -9.34 15.16 -8.24
CA TYR A 194 -10.75 14.96 -7.85
C TYR A 194 -10.89 14.69 -6.35
N LEU A 195 -10.09 13.78 -5.79
CA LEU A 195 -10.16 13.41 -4.36
C LEU A 195 -9.84 14.60 -3.45
N LEU A 196 -8.77 15.34 -3.76
CA LEU A 196 -8.35 16.52 -3.00
C LEU A 196 -9.38 17.64 -3.12
N ALA A 197 -9.88 17.94 -4.32
CA ALA A 197 -10.93 18.94 -4.48
C ALA A 197 -12.18 18.60 -3.64
N GLY A 198 -12.56 17.31 -3.59
CA GLY A 198 -13.63 16.82 -2.71
C GLY A 198 -13.32 17.02 -1.23
N TRP A 199 -12.11 16.71 -0.78
CA TRP A 199 -11.66 16.94 0.59
C TRP A 199 -11.81 18.41 1.00
N TYR A 200 -11.23 19.34 0.24
CA TYR A 200 -11.28 20.77 0.59
C TYR A 200 -12.69 21.35 0.53
N ALA A 201 -13.55 20.87 -0.39
CA ALA A 201 -14.94 21.30 -0.47
C ALA A 201 -15.73 21.03 0.82
N LEU A 202 -15.41 19.97 1.56
CA LEU A 202 -16.05 19.65 2.84
C LEU A 202 -15.75 20.68 3.95
N PHE A 203 -14.71 21.49 3.80
CA PHE A 203 -14.31 22.49 4.79
C PHE A 203 -14.62 23.93 4.37
N GLN A 204 -15.25 24.12 3.21
CA GLN A 204 -15.77 25.42 2.81
C GLN A 204 -17.00 25.76 3.65
N ARG A 205 -17.19 27.04 3.95
CA ARG A 205 -18.42 27.48 4.62
C ARG A 205 -19.54 27.41 3.60
N ASP A 206 -20.66 26.79 3.99
CA ASP A 206 -21.91 26.93 3.24
C ASP A 206 -22.26 28.42 3.17
N GLU A 207 -22.39 28.96 1.96
CA GLU A 207 -22.90 30.33 1.71
C GLU A 207 -24.38 30.47 2.10
#